data_AF-A0A259RJ46-F1
#
_entry.id   AF-A0A259RJ46-F1
#
_cell.length_a   1.000
_cell.length_b   1.000
_cell.length_c   1.000
_cell.angle_alpha   90.00
_cell.angle_beta   90.00
_cell.angle_gamma   90.00
#
_symmetry.space_group_name_H-M   'P 1'
#
loop_
_entity.id
_entity.type
_entity.pdbx_description
1 polymer ?
#
loop_
_entity_poly.entity_id
_entity_poly.type
_entity_poly.pdbx_seq_one_letter_code
_entity_poly.pdbx_strand_id
1 'polypeptide(L)'
;MLWLANGPEWKKHRELKKIVHALERNRKQLGIETILYGRKLDKQLGVKAKDDRVPDLVIKTKPGVFYVDAGSTQERAMHGGWSDSDRHVMLLLSNPNLPYLGIKVNDRVQTTQVAPTILSALGLKPDHLTAVAQSHIKPLPRLGLNQ
;
A
#
# COMPACT_ATOMS: atom_id res chain seq x y z
N MET A 1 -3.82 -8.10 6.49
CA MET A 1 -3.32 -8.71 5.23
C MET A 1 -2.44 -9.88 5.60
N LEU A 2 -2.60 -11.05 4.97
CA LEU A 2 -1.62 -12.15 5.11
C LEU A 2 -0.77 -12.25 3.85
N TRP A 3 0.53 -12.32 4.07
CA TRP A 3 1.54 -12.52 3.03
C TRP A 3 2.11 -13.94 3.22
N LEU A 4 1.79 -14.85 2.32
CA LEU A 4 2.36 -16.21 2.34
C LEU A 4 3.52 -16.27 1.36
N ALA A 5 4.73 -16.43 1.90
CA ALA A 5 5.99 -16.21 1.21
C ALA A 5 6.54 -17.44 0.45
N ASN A 6 7.56 -17.16 -0.37
CA ASN A 6 8.23 -18.06 -1.29
C ASN A 6 9.18 -19.07 -0.59
N GLY A 7 8.82 -20.36 -0.52
CA GLY A 7 9.73 -21.48 -0.20
C GLY A 7 10.20 -22.31 -1.42
N PRO A 8 11.28 -23.12 -1.33
CA PRO A 8 11.76 -23.90 -2.49
C PRO A 8 10.81 -25.01 -2.97
N GLU A 9 9.86 -25.48 -2.15
CA GLU A 9 9.00 -26.64 -2.46
C GLU A 9 7.73 -26.34 -3.28
N TRP A 10 7.23 -25.11 -3.33
CA TRP A 10 5.90 -24.80 -3.90
C TRP A 10 5.89 -24.57 -5.41
N LYS A 11 7.04 -24.65 -6.12
CA LYS A 11 7.21 -24.44 -7.58
C LYS A 11 6.32 -25.31 -8.48
N LYS A 12 5.45 -26.16 -7.92
CA LYS A 12 4.40 -26.88 -8.63
C LYS A 12 3.10 -26.07 -8.49
N HIS A 13 2.72 -25.33 -9.54
CA HIS A 13 1.42 -24.63 -9.71
C HIS A 13 0.17 -25.44 -9.29
N ARG A 14 0.29 -26.77 -9.18
CA ARG A 14 -0.76 -27.70 -8.71
C ARG A 14 -1.08 -27.53 -7.21
N GLU A 15 -0.10 -27.21 -6.36
CA GLU A 15 -0.32 -27.06 -4.92
C GLU A 15 -0.97 -25.70 -4.58
N LEU A 16 -0.58 -24.62 -5.28
CA LEU A 16 -1.22 -23.31 -5.13
C LEU A 16 -2.73 -23.38 -5.37
N LYS A 17 -3.18 -24.11 -6.40
CA LYS A 17 -4.61 -24.30 -6.67
C LYS A 17 -5.34 -25.01 -5.54
N LYS A 18 -4.72 -26.01 -4.91
CA LYS A 18 -5.30 -26.71 -3.76
C LYS A 18 -5.40 -25.78 -2.55
N ILE A 19 -4.37 -24.97 -2.30
CA ILE A 19 -4.36 -23.98 -1.21
C ILE A 19 -5.47 -22.95 -1.43
N VAL A 20 -5.56 -22.36 -2.63
CA VAL A 20 -6.63 -21.41 -2.99
C VAL A 20 -8.00 -22.04 -2.79
N HIS A 21 -8.20 -23.28 -3.25
CA HIS A 21 -9.48 -23.96 -3.08
C HIS A 21 -9.83 -24.25 -1.61
N ALA A 22 -8.84 -24.63 -0.78
CA ALA A 22 -9.03 -24.81 0.65
C ALA A 22 -9.40 -23.49 1.34
N LEU A 23 -8.74 -22.39 0.98
CA LEU A 23 -9.03 -21.06 1.52
C LEU A 23 -10.41 -20.54 1.09
N GLU A 24 -10.81 -20.73 -0.17
CA GLU A 24 -12.15 -20.36 -0.65
C GLU A 24 -13.24 -21.13 0.09
N ARG A 25 -13.06 -22.45 0.31
CA ARG A 25 -14.02 -23.27 1.08
C ARG A 25 -14.20 -22.78 2.52
N ASN A 26 -13.14 -22.23 3.13
CA ASN A 26 -13.16 -21.75 4.51
C ASN A 26 -13.28 -20.22 4.63
N ARG A 27 -13.56 -19.52 3.52
CA ARG A 27 -13.48 -18.06 3.41
C ARG A 27 -14.27 -17.31 4.49
N LYS A 28 -15.49 -17.77 4.79
CA LYS A 28 -16.35 -17.16 5.81
C LYS A 28 -15.76 -17.31 7.21
N GLN A 29 -15.31 -18.52 7.56
CA GLN A 29 -14.73 -18.82 8.87
C GLN A 29 -13.41 -18.06 9.09
N LEU A 30 -12.58 -17.97 8.06
CA LEU A 30 -11.29 -17.30 8.10
C LEU A 30 -11.38 -15.77 7.93
N GLY A 31 -12.59 -15.20 7.80
CA GLY A 31 -12.78 -13.77 7.60
C GLY A 31 -12.12 -13.22 6.32
N ILE A 32 -11.99 -14.05 5.29
CA ILE A 32 -11.34 -13.69 4.03
C ILE A 32 -12.30 -12.88 3.16
N GLU A 33 -11.89 -11.67 2.77
CA GLU A 33 -12.61 -10.82 1.83
C GLU A 33 -12.21 -11.15 0.39
N THR A 34 -10.93 -11.30 0.07
CA THR A 34 -10.47 -11.60 -1.29
C THR A 34 -9.17 -12.38 -1.25
N ILE A 35 -9.06 -13.38 -2.12
CA ILE A 35 -7.82 -14.09 -2.39
C ILE A 35 -7.24 -13.55 -3.70
N LEU A 36 -5.98 -13.12 -3.65
CA LEU A 36 -5.23 -12.58 -4.80
C LEU A 36 -4.05 -13.50 -5.09
N TYR A 37 -3.92 -13.96 -6.33
CA TYR A 37 -2.80 -14.78 -6.79
C TYR A 37 -2.56 -14.61 -8.29
N GLY A 38 -1.36 -14.97 -8.74
CA GLY A 38 -0.94 -14.88 -10.14
C GLY A 38 -1.16 -13.48 -10.74
N ARG A 39 -1.58 -13.40 -12.01
CA ARG A 39 -1.74 -12.12 -12.73
C ARG A 39 -2.67 -11.12 -12.04
N LYS A 40 -3.65 -11.58 -11.26
CA LYS A 40 -4.54 -10.69 -10.50
C LYS A 40 -3.77 -9.99 -9.39
N LEU A 41 -2.87 -10.73 -8.72
CA LEU A 41 -1.99 -10.17 -7.69
C LEU A 41 -0.96 -9.23 -8.31
N ASP A 42 -0.32 -9.62 -9.41
CA ASP A 42 0.66 -8.77 -10.10
C ASP A 42 0.04 -7.42 -10.49
N LYS A 43 -1.15 -7.47 -11.11
CA LYS A 43 -1.90 -6.27 -11.50
C LYS A 43 -2.30 -5.44 -10.27
N GLN A 44 -2.69 -6.08 -9.18
CA GLN A 44 -3.08 -5.38 -7.95
C GLN A 44 -1.90 -4.61 -7.34
N LEU A 45 -0.67 -5.15 -7.44
CA LEU A 45 0.54 -4.54 -6.88
C LEU A 45 1.28 -3.62 -7.87
N GLY A 46 0.86 -3.58 -9.14
CA GLY A 46 1.53 -2.77 -10.17
C GLY A 46 2.94 -3.27 -10.51
N VAL A 47 3.21 -4.55 -10.30
CA VAL A 47 4.51 -5.19 -10.51
C VAL A 47 4.54 -5.97 -11.82
N LYS A 48 5.75 -6.23 -12.32
CA LYS A 48 5.94 -7.13 -13.46
C LYS A 48 5.59 -8.56 -13.04
N ALA A 49 5.07 -9.34 -13.98
CA ALA A 49 4.84 -10.75 -13.73
C ALA A 49 6.15 -11.45 -13.33
N LYS A 50 6.09 -12.29 -12.29
CA LYS A 50 7.23 -13.04 -11.73
C LYS A 50 8.31 -12.19 -11.04
N ASP A 51 7.93 -11.02 -10.52
CA ASP A 51 8.78 -10.31 -9.56
C ASP A 51 8.97 -11.20 -8.31
N ASP A 52 10.21 -11.53 -7.96
CA ASP A 52 10.56 -12.48 -6.89
C ASP A 52 10.26 -11.94 -5.49
N ARG A 53 10.06 -10.62 -5.38
CA ARG A 53 9.62 -9.94 -4.16
C ARG A 53 8.12 -10.09 -3.92
N VAL A 54 7.36 -10.54 -4.91
CA VAL A 54 5.90 -10.69 -4.83
C VAL A 54 5.59 -12.12 -4.39
N PRO A 55 4.70 -12.31 -3.39
CA PRO A 55 4.27 -13.65 -3.02
C PRO A 55 3.39 -14.27 -4.10
N ASP A 56 3.19 -15.57 -4.04
CA ASP A 56 2.21 -16.23 -4.89
C ASP A 56 0.76 -15.89 -4.55
N LEU A 57 0.52 -15.57 -3.28
CA LEU A 57 -0.80 -15.40 -2.69
C LEU A 57 -0.82 -14.29 -1.66
N VAL A 58 -1.82 -13.42 -1.78
CA VAL A 58 -2.19 -12.44 -0.75
C VAL A 58 -3.64 -12.64 -0.36
N ILE A 59 -3.87 -12.60 0.95
CA ILE A 59 -5.22 -12.60 1.52
C ILE A 59 -5.57 -11.19 1.98
N LYS A 60 -6.63 -10.65 1.37
CA LYS A 60 -7.37 -9.50 1.90
C LYS A 60 -8.41 -10.01 2.89
N THR A 61 -8.32 -9.54 4.12
CA THR A 61 -9.26 -9.86 5.18
C THR A 61 -10.39 -8.84 5.21
N LYS A 62 -11.55 -9.22 5.78
CA LYS A 62 -12.62 -8.27 6.07
C LYS A 62 -12.14 -7.21 7.08
N PRO A 63 -12.75 -6.01 7.11
CA PRO A 63 -12.46 -5.02 8.14
C PRO A 63 -12.55 -5.60 9.55
N GLY A 64 -11.54 -5.31 10.39
CA GLY A 64 -11.44 -5.81 11.76
C GLY A 64 -10.87 -7.23 11.90
N VAL A 65 -10.60 -7.94 10.79
CA VAL A 65 -9.96 -9.27 10.83
C VAL A 65 -8.47 -9.15 10.52
N PHE A 66 -7.64 -9.67 11.42
CA PHE A 66 -6.21 -9.85 11.24
C PHE A 66 -5.80 -11.24 11.78
N TYR A 67 -4.67 -11.76 11.29
CA TYR A 67 -4.17 -13.06 11.72
C TYR A 67 -2.98 -12.86 12.64
N VAL A 68 -2.98 -13.59 13.74
CA VAL A 68 -1.92 -13.62 14.74
C VAL A 68 -1.53 -15.08 15.01
N ASP A 69 -0.41 -15.28 15.67
CA ASP A 69 0.00 -16.61 16.11
C ASP A 69 -1.02 -17.20 17.09
N ALA A 70 -1.16 -18.53 17.04
CA ALA A 70 -2.11 -19.24 17.88
C ALA A 70 -1.79 -18.98 19.35
N GLY A 71 -2.79 -18.55 20.12
CA GLY A 71 -2.63 -18.19 21.53
C GLY A 71 -2.22 -16.74 21.78
N SER A 72 -1.92 -15.95 20.74
CA SER A 72 -1.69 -14.52 20.94
C SER A 72 -2.99 -13.79 21.28
N THR A 73 -2.93 -12.93 22.30
CA THR A 73 -4.07 -12.13 22.78
C THR A 73 -3.73 -10.66 22.98
N GLN A 74 -2.49 -10.25 22.67
CA GLN A 74 -2.00 -8.90 22.96
C GLN A 74 -2.28 -7.91 21.83
N GLU A 75 -2.37 -8.37 20.58
CA GLU A 75 -2.64 -7.51 19.43
C GLU A 75 -4.11 -7.04 19.44
N ARG A 76 -4.30 -5.74 19.63
CA ARG A 76 -5.64 -5.12 19.69
C ARG A 76 -6.00 -4.34 18.43
N ALA A 77 -5.02 -4.03 17.59
CA ALA A 77 -5.21 -3.33 16.33
C ALA A 77 -4.03 -3.62 15.40
N MET A 78 -4.33 -3.73 14.11
CA MET A 78 -3.33 -3.79 13.05
C MET A 78 -3.74 -2.85 11.92
N HIS A 79 -2.76 -2.18 11.32
CA HIS A 79 -2.92 -1.51 10.04
C HIS A 79 -2.31 -2.36 8.91
N GLY A 80 -2.28 -1.82 7.69
CA GLY A 80 -1.66 -2.49 6.53
C GLY A 80 -2.62 -3.35 5.73
N GLY A 81 -3.92 -3.22 5.98
CA GLY A 81 -4.96 -3.66 5.06
C GLY A 81 -5.14 -2.73 3.86
N TRP A 82 -6.16 -3.03 3.04
CA TRP A 82 -6.55 -2.20 1.90
C TRP A 82 -7.70 -1.25 2.21
N SER A 83 -8.14 -1.16 3.47
CA SER A 83 -9.22 -0.25 3.82
C SER A 83 -8.78 1.20 3.66
N ASP A 84 -9.74 2.12 3.59
CA ASP A 84 -9.43 3.55 3.56
C ASP A 84 -8.80 3.99 4.89
N SER A 85 -9.23 3.43 6.02
CA SER A 85 -8.63 3.68 7.34
C SER A 85 -7.20 3.17 7.48
N ASP A 86 -6.78 2.19 6.68
CA ASP A 86 -5.39 1.69 6.67
C ASP A 86 -4.45 2.58 5.84
N ARG A 87 -4.98 3.28 4.84
CA ARG A 87 -4.19 3.91 3.76
C ARG A 87 -4.29 5.42 3.71
N HIS A 88 -5.34 6.01 4.27
CA HIS A 88 -5.47 7.46 4.38
C HIS A 88 -4.91 7.95 5.71
N VAL A 89 -3.96 8.86 5.62
CA VAL A 89 -3.35 9.54 6.76
C VAL A 89 -3.60 11.04 6.65
N MET A 90 -3.66 11.72 7.79
CA MET A 90 -3.75 13.18 7.84
C MET A 90 -2.42 13.80 7.41
N LEU A 91 -2.50 14.87 6.63
CA LEU A 91 -1.36 15.70 6.26
C LEU A 91 -1.54 17.11 6.83
N LEU A 92 -0.59 17.52 7.68
CA LEU A 92 -0.49 18.90 8.17
C LEU A 92 0.79 19.52 7.63
N LEU A 93 0.69 20.75 7.13
CA LEU A 93 1.83 21.51 6.65
C LEU A 93 1.93 22.82 7.41
N SER A 94 3.13 23.16 7.85
CA SER A 94 3.44 24.42 8.51
C SER A 94 4.76 24.94 7.98
N ASN A 95 4.72 26.13 7.39
CA ASN A 95 5.89 26.86 6.93
C ASN A 95 5.52 28.36 6.88
N PRO A 96 6.36 29.26 7.42
CA PRO A 96 6.08 30.70 7.47
C PRO A 96 5.91 31.34 6.10
N ASN A 97 6.45 30.72 5.04
CA ASN A 97 6.39 31.21 3.67
C ASN A 97 5.16 30.70 2.91
N LEU A 98 4.24 29.98 3.56
CA LEU A 98 3.01 29.54 2.90
C LEU A 98 2.11 30.74 2.59
N PRO A 99 1.46 30.75 1.41
CA PRO A 99 0.58 31.85 1.02
C PRO A 99 -0.70 31.96 1.87
N TYR A 100 -1.07 30.88 2.58
CA TYR A 100 -2.27 30.80 3.40
C TYR A 100 -1.96 30.06 4.71
N LEU A 101 -2.48 30.58 5.82
CA LEU A 101 -2.32 29.98 7.16
C LEU A 101 -3.67 29.52 7.71
N GLY A 102 -3.68 28.41 8.43
CA GLY A 102 -4.87 27.92 9.15
C GLY A 102 -6.02 27.44 8.24
N ILE A 103 -5.76 27.19 6.96
CA ILE A 103 -6.79 26.74 6.02
C ILE A 103 -6.85 25.22 5.91
N LYS A 104 -8.05 24.71 5.57
CA LYS A 104 -8.22 23.33 5.12
C LYS A 104 -8.18 23.30 3.59
N VAL A 105 -7.28 22.50 3.02
CA VAL A 105 -7.23 22.24 1.58
C VAL A 105 -7.94 20.91 1.30
N ASN A 106 -8.95 20.94 0.43
CA ASN A 106 -9.74 19.74 0.07
C ASN A 106 -9.27 19.08 -1.23
N ASP A 107 -8.15 19.54 -1.79
CA ASP A 107 -7.56 18.94 -2.99
C ASP A 107 -7.18 17.48 -2.71
N ARG A 108 -7.41 16.60 -3.69
CA ARG A 108 -6.97 15.20 -3.60
C ARG A 108 -5.45 15.15 -3.79
N VAL A 109 -4.77 14.63 -2.78
CA VAL A 109 -3.31 14.46 -2.78
C VAL A 109 -2.93 13.03 -2.41
N GLN A 110 -1.72 12.62 -2.79
CA GLN A 110 -1.14 11.32 -2.43
C GLN A 110 0.11 11.52 -1.58
N THR A 111 0.42 10.54 -0.71
CA THR A 111 1.63 10.54 0.12
C THR A 111 2.93 10.55 -0.70
N THR A 112 2.87 10.07 -1.95
CA THR A 112 3.97 10.14 -2.93
C THR A 112 4.39 11.58 -3.26
N GLN A 113 3.51 12.57 -3.03
CA GLN A 113 3.79 13.98 -3.27
C GLN A 113 4.58 14.65 -2.14
N VAL A 114 4.77 13.99 -1.00
CA VAL A 114 5.49 14.58 0.16
C VAL A 114 6.96 14.81 -0.17
N ALA A 115 7.65 13.79 -0.67
CA ALA A 115 9.07 13.89 -1.02
C ALA A 115 9.39 14.96 -2.08
N PRO A 116 8.72 15.01 -3.26
CA PRO A 116 8.96 16.09 -4.23
C PRO A 116 8.62 17.47 -3.67
N THR A 117 7.64 17.59 -2.77
CA THR A 117 7.33 18.87 -2.11
C THR A 117 8.46 19.34 -1.21
N ILE A 118 9.07 18.43 -0.43
CA ILE A 118 10.21 18.76 0.44
C ILE A 118 11.38 19.25 -0.42
N LEU A 119 11.68 18.57 -1.53
CA LEU A 119 12.73 18.99 -2.46
C LEU A 119 12.46 20.39 -3.01
N SER A 120 11.26 20.66 -3.52
CA SER A 120 10.88 22.00 -4.00
C SER A 120 10.99 23.07 -2.91
N ALA A 121 10.58 22.76 -1.69
CA ALA A 121 10.68 23.70 -0.56
C ALA A 121 12.13 24.02 -0.16
N LEU A 122 13.06 23.09 -0.41
CA LEU A 122 14.50 23.27 -0.21
C LEU A 122 15.21 23.88 -1.43
N GLY A 123 14.49 24.21 -2.51
CA GLY A 123 15.10 24.70 -3.76
C GLY A 123 15.85 23.62 -4.56
N LEU A 124 15.59 22.34 -4.27
CA LEU A 124 16.15 21.20 -4.98
C LEU A 124 15.19 20.71 -6.06
N LYS A 125 15.73 20.11 -7.12
CA LYS A 125 14.92 19.60 -8.22
C LYS A 125 14.22 18.28 -7.83
N PRO A 126 12.88 18.19 -7.92
CA PRO A 126 12.15 16.96 -7.57
C PRO A 126 12.46 15.76 -8.46
N ASP A 127 12.84 15.99 -9.71
CA ASP A 127 13.17 14.96 -10.70
C ASP A 127 14.48 14.21 -10.40
N HIS A 128 15.26 14.67 -9.42
CA HIS A 128 16.36 13.89 -8.84
C HIS A 128 15.87 12.60 -8.15
N LEU A 129 14.58 12.52 -7.79
CA LEU A 129 13.97 11.25 -7.37
C LEU A 129 13.54 10.43 -8.58
N THR A 130 14.12 9.25 -8.75
CA THR A 130 13.79 8.31 -9.84
C THR A 130 12.28 8.07 -9.98
N ALA A 131 11.57 7.89 -8.86
CA ALA A 131 10.13 7.67 -8.87
C ALA A 131 9.34 8.88 -9.39
N VAL A 132 9.78 10.10 -9.05
CA VAL A 132 9.17 11.35 -9.54
C VAL A 132 9.37 11.47 -11.04
N ALA A 133 10.60 11.23 -11.52
CA ALA A 133 10.93 11.30 -12.94
C ALA A 133 10.14 10.26 -13.76
N GLN A 134 10.00 9.04 -13.26
CA GLN A 134 9.31 7.95 -13.97
C GLN A 134 7.78 8.05 -13.92
N SER A 135 7.23 8.52 -12.81
CA SER A 135 5.76 8.53 -12.57
C SER A 135 5.15 9.93 -12.64
N HIS A 136 5.92 10.93 -13.05
CA HIS A 136 5.50 12.33 -13.19
C HIS A 136 4.78 12.88 -11.94
N ILE A 137 5.30 12.55 -10.75
CA ILE A 137 4.69 12.94 -9.47
C ILE A 137 4.93 14.43 -9.24
N LYS A 138 3.86 15.20 -9.09
CA LYS A 138 3.96 16.65 -8.84
C LYS A 138 4.05 16.94 -7.33
N PRO A 139 4.77 18.01 -6.92
CA PRO A 139 4.65 18.57 -5.59
C PRO A 139 3.19 18.85 -5.19
N LEU A 140 2.95 19.03 -3.90
CA LEU A 140 1.64 19.39 -3.37
C LEU A 140 1.15 20.71 -3.98
N PRO A 141 -0.15 20.83 -4.28
CA PRO A 141 -0.71 22.03 -4.86
C PRO A 141 -0.78 23.17 -3.84
N ARG A 142 -0.95 24.41 -4.33
CA ARG A 142 -1.23 25.63 -3.54
C ARG A 142 -0.17 26.05 -2.52
N LEU A 143 1.07 25.60 -2.66
CA LEU A 143 2.15 25.98 -1.74
C LEU A 143 2.92 27.24 -2.16
N GLY A 144 2.69 27.77 -3.37
CA GLY A 144 3.45 28.90 -3.89
C GLY A 144 4.95 28.61 -4.10
N LEU A 145 5.33 27.32 -4.10
CA LEU A 145 6.70 26.91 -4.38
C LEU A 145 6.96 27.02 -5.89
N ASN A 146 8.13 27.56 -6.26
CA ASN A 146 8.59 27.56 -7.65
C ASN A 146 8.70 26.10 -8.12
N GLN A 147 7.95 25.76 -9.17
CA GLN A 147 7.94 24.43 -9.80
C GLN A 147 8.97 24.34 -10.90
#